data_AF-S8DXL8-F1
#
_entry.id   AF-S8DXL8-F1
#
_cell.length_a   1.000
_cell.length_b   1.000
_cell.length_c   1.000
_cell.angle_alpha   90.00
_cell.angle_beta   90.00
_cell.angle_gamma   90.00
#
_symmetry.space_group_name_H-M   'P 1'
#
loop_
_entity.id
_entity.type
_entity.pdbx_description
1 polymer ?
#
loop_
_entity_poly.entity_id
_entity_poly.type
_entity_poly.pdbx_seq_one_letter_code
_entity_poly.pdbx_strand_id
1 'polypeptide(L)'
;MEQALEDRLVRERIHALQGRWAPLEVALNALSNLPEARAYNIGIGDIAVMPEIREIVDVPDDVSVDQASFADVHAKLGDMVERWKTDGATKLRELIMRARPTLDQPKPKETKRKGKGKAKAQPAVDVLELATTRFHCSYCNDESVALYWPGVLAHACLRGVSYSEDDDAYKRFICQKMMSRQYNTAMLWNLDRLKVAEPSDAAKVVIQLCGKDPEVTTVEEMNALNVMLVRGDGEIRTWRNAILFDDTHRHMSKWRLAAPDQVAAAQERLPEIEMQRSRYICTSCLTTLWRDAWWWYDDALQHLRLKHGLEFPTLDHKLLARKLAPDSLFVAGAIKMKLPNSR
;
A
#
# COMPACT_ATOMS: atom_id res chain seq x y z
N MET A 1 -45.88 3.45 -11.20
CA MET A 1 -45.72 4.82 -10.63
C MET A 1 -44.51 4.90 -9.73
N GLU A 2 -44.25 3.88 -8.90
CA GLU A 2 -43.09 3.80 -7.99
C GLU A 2 -41.73 3.94 -8.72
N GLN A 3 -41.46 3.15 -9.76
CA GLN A 3 -40.23 3.25 -10.56
C GLN A 3 -39.99 4.67 -11.11
N ALA A 4 -41.05 5.34 -11.59
CA ALA A 4 -40.92 6.69 -12.16
C ALA A 4 -40.56 7.74 -11.10
N LEU A 5 -41.00 7.53 -9.86
CA LEU A 5 -40.64 8.37 -8.72
C LEU A 5 -39.18 8.14 -8.32
N GLU A 6 -38.75 6.88 -8.21
CA GLU A 6 -37.35 6.52 -7.92
C GLU A 6 -36.40 7.09 -8.97
N ASP A 7 -36.71 6.89 -10.25
CA ASP A 7 -35.92 7.41 -11.36
C ASP A 7 -35.82 8.94 -11.33
N ARG A 8 -36.90 9.63 -10.89
CA ARG A 8 -36.90 11.09 -10.73
C ARG A 8 -35.96 11.51 -9.60
N LEU A 9 -36.06 10.87 -8.43
CA LEU A 9 -35.22 11.18 -7.27
C LEU A 9 -33.74 10.92 -7.56
N VAL A 10 -33.42 9.85 -8.30
CA VAL A 10 -32.05 9.57 -8.74
C VAL A 10 -31.53 10.68 -9.66
N ARG A 11 -32.34 11.16 -10.63
CA ARG A 11 -31.95 12.27 -11.52
C ARG A 11 -31.74 13.58 -10.77
N GLU A 12 -32.65 13.92 -9.85
CA GLU A 12 -32.55 15.11 -9.00
C GLU A 12 -31.27 15.07 -8.18
N ARG A 13 -31.00 13.94 -7.51
CA ARG A 13 -29.75 13.74 -6.75
C ARG A 13 -28.51 13.87 -7.64
N ILE A 14 -28.48 13.25 -8.82
CA ILE A 14 -27.34 13.36 -9.75
C ILE A 14 -27.12 14.82 -10.17
N HIS A 15 -28.18 15.58 -10.43
CA HIS A 15 -28.09 16.99 -10.77
C HIS A 15 -27.48 17.82 -9.63
N ALA A 16 -27.91 17.58 -8.39
CA ALA A 16 -27.31 18.20 -7.21
C ALA A 16 -25.81 17.89 -7.07
N LEU A 17 -25.44 16.61 -7.23
CA LEU A 17 -24.04 16.17 -7.20
C LEU A 17 -23.20 16.83 -8.30
N GLN A 18 -23.76 17.05 -9.50
CA GLN A 18 -23.08 17.77 -10.57
C GLN A 18 -22.75 19.22 -10.18
N GLY A 19 -23.69 19.92 -9.54
CA GLY A 19 -23.48 21.28 -9.05
C GLY A 19 -22.41 21.37 -7.95
N ARG A 20 -22.25 20.31 -7.15
CA ARG A 20 -21.29 20.24 -6.03
C ARG A 20 -19.92 19.68 -6.40
N TRP A 21 -19.74 19.20 -7.63
CA TRP A 21 -18.51 18.50 -8.04
C TRP A 21 -17.27 19.38 -7.96
N ALA A 22 -17.34 20.64 -8.41
CA ALA A 22 -16.18 21.52 -8.46
C ALA A 22 -15.55 21.80 -7.07
N PRO A 23 -16.30 22.24 -6.05
CA PRO A 23 -15.74 22.42 -4.71
C PRO A 23 -15.28 21.10 -4.07
N LEU A 24 -16.05 20.02 -4.25
CA LEU A 24 -15.67 18.68 -3.78
C LEU A 24 -14.33 18.24 -4.37
N GLU A 25 -14.14 18.40 -5.68
CA GLU A 25 -12.91 18.01 -6.37
C GLU A 25 -11.69 18.77 -5.83
N VAL A 26 -11.80 20.07 -5.59
CA VAL A 26 -10.72 20.85 -4.97
C VAL A 26 -10.38 20.30 -3.59
N ALA A 27 -11.39 20.03 -2.76
CA ALA A 27 -11.20 19.48 -1.42
C ALA A 27 -10.53 18.09 -1.46
N LEU A 28 -10.99 17.18 -2.32
CA LEU A 28 -10.42 15.84 -2.43
C LEU A 28 -8.97 15.85 -2.93
N ASN A 29 -8.64 16.74 -3.87
CA ASN A 29 -7.25 16.95 -4.29
C ASN A 29 -6.39 17.46 -3.12
N ALA A 30 -6.89 18.37 -2.29
CA ALA A 30 -6.16 18.83 -1.10
C ALA A 30 -5.97 17.71 -0.07
N LEU A 31 -7.02 16.93 0.22
CA LEU A 31 -7.00 15.85 1.21
C LEU A 31 -6.08 14.69 0.78
N SER A 32 -6.15 14.25 -0.48
CA SER A 32 -5.24 13.21 -1.01
C SER A 32 -3.76 13.62 -0.99
N ASN A 33 -3.50 14.92 -0.85
CA ASN A 33 -2.16 15.49 -0.72
C ASN A 33 -1.63 15.53 0.71
N LEU A 34 -2.42 15.16 1.71
CA LEU A 34 -1.96 15.15 3.09
C LEU A 34 -1.07 13.92 3.37
N PRO A 35 -0.09 14.02 4.29
CA PRO A 35 0.84 12.94 4.60
C PRO A 35 0.15 11.61 4.94
N GLU A 36 -0.95 11.65 5.68
CA GLU A 36 -1.73 10.50 6.14
C GLU A 36 -2.32 9.71 4.96
N ALA A 37 -2.92 10.41 3.98
CA ALA A 37 -3.44 9.78 2.77
C ALA A 37 -2.31 9.24 1.89
N ARG A 38 -1.21 10.00 1.74
CA ARG A 38 -0.06 9.60 0.92
C ARG A 38 0.66 8.37 1.46
N ALA A 39 0.74 8.20 2.78
CA ALA A 39 1.42 7.06 3.41
C ALA A 39 0.86 5.71 2.94
N TYR A 40 -0.42 5.68 2.60
CA TYR A 40 -1.11 4.49 2.08
C TYR A 40 -1.60 4.67 0.64
N ASN A 41 -1.11 5.71 -0.06
CA ASN A 41 -1.51 6.02 -1.43
C ASN A 41 -3.05 6.04 -1.61
N ILE A 42 -3.78 6.60 -0.64
CA ILE A 42 -5.25 6.68 -0.66
C ILE A 42 -5.69 7.61 -1.79
N GLY A 43 -6.53 7.10 -2.69
CA GLY A 43 -6.98 7.86 -3.85
C GLY A 43 -8.08 8.87 -3.52
N ILE A 44 -8.26 9.85 -4.41
CA ILE A 44 -9.41 10.78 -4.37
C ILE A 44 -10.74 10.02 -4.31
N GLY A 45 -10.88 8.93 -5.07
CA GLY A 45 -12.07 8.07 -5.02
C GLY A 45 -12.29 7.44 -3.65
N ASP A 46 -11.23 6.92 -3.01
CA ASP A 46 -11.32 6.33 -1.67
C ASP A 46 -11.81 7.37 -0.65
N ILE A 47 -11.28 8.59 -0.70
CA ILE A 47 -11.69 9.70 0.19
C ILE A 47 -13.14 10.12 -0.13
N ALA A 48 -13.50 10.23 -1.41
CA ALA A 48 -14.82 10.69 -1.84
C ALA A 48 -15.97 9.81 -1.33
N VAL A 49 -15.71 8.51 -1.12
CA VAL A 49 -16.70 7.57 -0.61
C VAL A 49 -16.67 7.41 0.90
N MET A 50 -15.81 8.14 1.61
CA MET A 50 -15.83 8.16 3.08
C MET A 50 -17.10 8.85 3.58
N PRO A 51 -17.69 8.36 4.70
CA PRO A 51 -18.95 8.89 5.22
C PRO A 51 -18.95 10.40 5.43
N GLU A 52 -17.85 10.96 5.94
CA GLU A 52 -17.73 12.39 6.26
C GLU A 52 -17.83 13.27 5.01
N ILE A 53 -17.24 12.84 3.89
CA ILE A 53 -17.36 13.55 2.62
C ILE A 53 -18.79 13.44 2.11
N ARG A 54 -19.36 12.24 2.19
CA ARG A 54 -20.72 11.99 1.71
C ARG A 54 -21.75 12.81 2.48
N GLU A 55 -21.63 12.93 3.80
CA GLU A 55 -22.52 13.74 4.64
C GLU A 55 -22.56 15.21 4.21
N ILE A 56 -21.41 15.78 3.81
CA ILE A 56 -21.34 17.16 3.29
C ILE A 56 -21.98 17.27 1.92
N VAL A 57 -21.77 16.27 1.06
CA VAL A 57 -22.19 16.33 -0.34
C VAL A 57 -23.66 15.92 -0.55
N ASP A 58 -24.23 15.09 0.32
CA ASP A 58 -25.63 14.62 0.26
C ASP A 58 -26.62 15.54 1.01
N VAL A 59 -26.22 16.74 1.45
CA VAL A 59 -27.14 17.73 2.06
C VAL A 59 -28.28 18.13 1.10
N PRO A 60 -29.43 18.62 1.59
CA PRO A 60 -30.53 19.10 0.74
C PRO A 60 -30.11 20.17 -0.29
N ASP A 61 -30.83 20.26 -1.41
CA ASP A 61 -30.47 21.10 -2.57
C ASP A 61 -30.44 22.61 -2.27
N ASP A 62 -31.17 23.07 -1.26
CA ASP A 62 -31.20 24.45 -0.78
C ASP A 62 -29.96 24.81 0.05
N VAL A 63 -29.16 23.83 0.45
CA VAL A 63 -27.89 24.02 1.17
C VAL A 63 -26.74 24.13 0.17
N SER A 64 -26.07 25.28 0.18
CA SER A 64 -24.86 25.51 -0.60
C SER A 64 -23.70 24.69 -0.04
N VAL A 65 -22.98 23.98 -0.91
CA VAL A 65 -21.75 23.25 -0.57
C VAL A 65 -20.61 23.91 -1.32
N ASP A 66 -19.70 24.50 -0.56
CA ASP A 66 -18.50 25.19 -1.04
C ASP A 66 -17.22 24.57 -0.45
N GLN A 67 -16.07 25.20 -0.67
CA GLN A 67 -14.80 24.69 -0.12
C GLN A 67 -14.75 24.77 1.41
N ALA A 68 -15.38 25.77 2.03
CA ALA A 68 -15.37 25.95 3.48
C ALA A 68 -16.14 24.83 4.18
N SER A 69 -17.12 24.24 3.50
CA SER A 69 -17.90 23.09 3.96
C SER A 69 -17.04 21.86 4.29
N PHE A 70 -15.82 21.77 3.73
CA PHE A 70 -14.89 20.65 3.94
C PHE A 70 -13.79 20.93 4.99
N ALA A 71 -13.79 22.09 5.66
CA ALA A 71 -12.73 22.47 6.60
C ALA A 71 -12.58 21.46 7.75
N ASP A 72 -13.69 20.99 8.32
CA ASP A 72 -13.68 20.02 9.42
C ASP A 72 -13.15 18.64 9.00
N VAL A 73 -13.35 18.26 7.73
CA VAL A 73 -12.85 16.98 7.20
C VAL A 73 -11.33 16.99 7.14
N HIS A 74 -10.73 18.15 6.83
CA HIS A 74 -9.28 18.28 6.83
C HIS A 74 -8.68 17.99 8.21
N ALA A 75 -9.35 18.38 9.29
CA ALA A 75 -8.92 18.07 10.66
C ALA A 75 -9.14 16.59 11.03
N LYS A 76 -10.16 15.95 10.45
CA LYS A 76 -10.56 14.55 10.74
C LYS A 76 -9.88 13.52 9.84
N LEU A 77 -9.10 13.93 8.84
CA LEU A 77 -8.56 13.00 7.85
C LEU A 77 -7.74 11.87 8.48
N GLY A 78 -6.95 12.14 9.52
CA GLY A 78 -6.17 11.12 10.23
C GLY A 78 -7.06 9.97 10.74
N ASP A 79 -8.16 10.29 11.42
CA ASP A 79 -9.12 9.31 11.93
C ASP A 79 -9.83 8.54 10.80
N MET A 80 -10.12 9.23 9.70
CA MET A 80 -10.72 8.63 8.50
C MET A 80 -9.78 7.62 7.84
N VAL A 81 -8.49 7.95 7.75
CA VAL A 81 -7.44 7.04 7.24
C VAL A 81 -7.29 5.81 8.14
N GLU A 82 -7.28 5.98 9.46
CA GLU A 82 -7.19 4.83 10.37
C GLU A 82 -8.39 3.90 10.25
N ARG A 83 -9.61 4.44 10.15
CA ARG A 83 -10.81 3.62 9.91
C ARG A 83 -10.73 2.88 8.59
N TRP A 84 -10.31 3.56 7.52
CA TRP A 84 -10.12 2.94 6.20
C TRP A 84 -9.08 1.81 6.25
N LYS A 85 -7.98 1.97 7.01
CA LYS A 85 -6.99 0.91 7.22
C LYS A 85 -7.58 -0.27 7.98
N THR A 86 -8.38 -0.03 9.03
CA THR A 86 -9.06 -1.09 9.78
C THR A 86 -10.02 -1.89 8.89
N ASP A 87 -10.77 -1.22 8.02
CA ASP A 87 -11.65 -1.86 7.04
C ASP A 87 -10.85 -2.69 6.03
N GLY A 88 -9.74 -2.14 5.53
CA GLY A 88 -8.80 -2.84 4.65
C GLY A 88 -8.22 -4.09 5.32
N ALA A 89 -7.79 -3.99 6.57
CA ALA A 89 -7.29 -5.11 7.36
C ALA A 89 -8.36 -6.20 7.52
N THR A 90 -9.60 -5.83 7.81
CA THR A 90 -10.73 -6.76 7.94
C THR A 90 -10.94 -7.56 6.65
N LYS A 91 -11.00 -6.87 5.50
CA LYS A 91 -11.15 -7.51 4.18
C LYS A 91 -9.96 -8.41 3.83
N LEU A 92 -8.74 -8.04 4.21
CA LEU A 92 -7.55 -8.88 4.01
C LEU A 92 -7.57 -10.14 4.89
N ARG A 93 -8.02 -10.04 6.15
CA ARG A 93 -8.21 -11.22 7.02
C ARG A 93 -9.24 -12.17 6.42
N GLU A 94 -10.38 -11.65 5.96
CA GLU A 94 -11.40 -12.46 5.28
C GLU A 94 -10.86 -13.14 4.00
N LEU A 95 -10.00 -12.46 3.25
CA LEU A 95 -9.32 -13.04 2.09
C LEU A 95 -8.40 -14.20 2.49
N ILE A 96 -7.64 -14.07 3.59
CA ILE A 96 -6.80 -15.14 4.13
C ILE A 96 -7.64 -16.33 4.58
N MET A 97 -8.72 -16.08 5.32
CA MET A 97 -9.61 -17.16 5.81
C MET A 97 -10.26 -17.92 4.65
N ARG A 98 -10.65 -17.22 3.58
CA ARG A 98 -11.18 -17.86 2.36
C ARG A 98 -10.14 -18.66 1.60
N ALA A 99 -8.90 -18.16 1.52
CA ALA A 99 -7.81 -18.84 0.81
C ALA A 99 -7.28 -20.06 1.57
N ARG A 100 -7.39 -20.08 2.90
CA ARG A 100 -6.87 -21.13 3.78
C ARG A 100 -7.97 -21.72 4.67
N PRO A 101 -9.01 -22.35 4.10
CA PRO A 101 -10.15 -22.86 4.85
C PRO A 101 -9.80 -24.03 5.79
N THR A 102 -8.63 -24.64 5.62
CA THR A 102 -8.28 -25.97 6.14
C THR A 102 -6.90 -26.10 6.78
N LEU A 103 -6.11 -25.02 6.91
CA LEU A 103 -5.04 -25.10 7.90
C LEU A 103 -5.73 -25.31 9.24
N ASP A 104 -5.29 -26.31 9.99
CA ASP A 104 -5.70 -26.60 11.36
C ASP A 104 -5.53 -25.33 12.20
N GLN A 105 -6.43 -24.35 12.07
CA GLN A 105 -6.61 -23.33 13.09
C GLN A 105 -6.72 -24.17 14.35
N PRO A 106 -5.79 -24.00 15.30
CA PRO A 106 -5.74 -24.86 16.46
C PRO A 106 -7.10 -24.71 17.10
N LYS A 107 -8.01 -25.67 16.82
CA LYS A 107 -9.35 -25.71 17.40
C LYS A 107 -9.04 -25.52 18.86
N PRO A 108 -9.48 -24.41 19.50
CA PRO A 108 -9.00 -24.04 20.82
C PRO A 108 -9.12 -25.31 21.62
N LYS A 109 -7.96 -25.95 21.90
CA LYS A 109 -7.98 -27.30 22.44
C LYS A 109 -8.62 -27.05 23.79
N GLU A 110 -9.89 -27.41 23.92
CA GLU A 110 -10.61 -27.44 25.19
C GLU A 110 -9.86 -28.47 26.01
N THR A 111 -8.73 -28.06 26.55
CA THR A 111 -7.98 -28.80 27.51
C THR A 111 -8.87 -28.75 28.73
N LYS A 112 -9.72 -29.79 28.87
CA LYS A 112 -10.43 -30.14 30.09
C LYS A 112 -9.40 -30.52 31.16
N ARG A 113 -8.45 -29.63 31.47
CA ARG A 113 -7.55 -29.76 32.60
C ARG A 113 -8.27 -29.18 33.80
N LYS A 114 -8.92 -30.06 34.56
CA LYS A 114 -9.22 -29.87 35.98
C LYS A 114 -7.88 -29.73 36.73
N GLY A 115 -7.25 -28.56 36.63
CA GLY A 115 -6.00 -28.25 37.29
C GLY A 115 -5.96 -26.78 37.62
N LYS A 116 -5.96 -26.44 38.91
CA LYS A 116 -5.78 -25.09 39.47
C LYS A 116 -4.38 -24.56 39.09
N GLY A 117 -4.20 -24.14 37.84
CA GLY A 117 -2.99 -23.49 37.36
C GLY A 117 -3.39 -22.52 36.25
N LYS A 118 -3.42 -21.22 36.57
CA LYS A 118 -3.65 -20.16 35.59
C LYS A 118 -2.43 -20.09 34.66
N ALA A 119 -2.35 -20.98 33.67
CA ALA A 119 -1.45 -20.77 32.54
C ALA A 119 -1.99 -19.56 31.77
N LYS A 120 -1.20 -18.49 31.69
CA LYS A 120 -1.53 -17.34 30.83
C LYS A 120 -1.57 -17.86 29.39
N ALA A 121 -2.75 -17.81 28.78
CA ALA A 121 -2.86 -18.03 27.33
C ALA A 121 -1.94 -17.01 26.65
N GLN A 122 -1.06 -17.48 25.77
CA GLN A 122 -0.31 -16.57 24.91
C GLN A 122 -1.31 -15.79 24.04
N PRO A 123 -1.08 -14.48 23.83
CA PRO A 123 -1.93 -13.71 22.93
C PRO A 123 -1.90 -14.33 21.54
N ALA A 124 -3.07 -14.50 20.92
CA ALA A 124 -3.16 -14.94 19.54
C ALA A 124 -2.53 -13.88 18.64
N VAL A 125 -1.50 -14.25 17.87
CA VAL A 125 -0.86 -13.36 16.89
C VAL A 125 -1.83 -13.13 15.74
N ASP A 126 -1.99 -11.89 15.30
CA ASP A 126 -2.82 -11.57 14.13
C ASP A 126 -2.18 -12.19 12.88
N VAL A 127 -2.97 -12.93 12.10
CA VAL A 127 -2.51 -13.57 10.87
C VAL A 127 -1.93 -12.57 9.86
N LEU A 128 -2.40 -11.32 9.84
CA LEU A 128 -1.83 -10.27 8.97
C LEU A 128 -0.41 -9.85 9.38
N GLU A 129 -0.07 -9.99 10.66
CA GLU A 129 1.21 -9.58 11.20
C GLU A 129 2.28 -10.65 11.02
N LEU A 130 1.92 -11.90 10.70
CA LEU A 130 2.89 -12.98 10.51
C LEU A 130 3.86 -12.69 9.36
N ALA A 131 5.15 -12.97 9.58
CA ALA A 131 6.21 -12.81 8.57
C ALA A 131 6.00 -13.70 7.33
N THR A 132 5.20 -14.76 7.46
CA THR A 132 4.83 -15.67 6.38
C THR A 132 3.59 -15.23 5.61
N THR A 133 2.80 -14.29 6.13
CA THR A 133 1.59 -13.79 5.47
C THR A 133 1.94 -12.76 4.42
N ARG A 134 1.65 -13.09 3.17
CA ARG A 134 2.00 -12.28 2.00
C ARG A 134 0.89 -12.34 0.98
N PHE A 135 0.89 -11.35 0.10
CA PHE A 135 -0.07 -11.25 -0.99
C PHE A 135 0.64 -11.08 -2.34
N HIS A 136 0.02 -11.64 -3.38
CA HIS A 136 0.42 -11.48 -4.77
C HIS A 136 -0.59 -10.61 -5.50
N CYS A 137 -0.11 -9.64 -6.27
CA CYS A 137 -0.94 -8.93 -7.23
C CYS A 137 -0.89 -9.63 -8.58
N SER A 138 -2.05 -9.93 -9.18
CA SER A 138 -2.14 -10.60 -10.49
C SER A 138 -1.74 -9.73 -11.68
N TYR A 139 -1.58 -8.42 -11.48
CA TYR A 139 -1.21 -7.47 -12.53
C TYR A 139 0.29 -7.16 -12.55
N CYS A 140 0.93 -7.31 -11.40
CA CYS A 140 2.37 -7.27 -11.30
C CYS A 140 2.92 -8.60 -11.83
N ASN A 141 3.89 -8.57 -12.75
CA ASN A 141 4.59 -9.76 -13.24
C ASN A 141 5.12 -10.62 -12.06
N ASP A 142 5.38 -11.91 -12.27
CA ASP A 142 5.78 -12.87 -11.22
C ASP A 142 7.04 -12.49 -10.41
N GLU A 143 7.86 -11.56 -10.90
CA GLU A 143 9.00 -10.99 -10.18
C GLU A 143 8.63 -9.82 -9.23
N SER A 144 7.42 -9.29 -9.36
CA SER A 144 6.98 -8.07 -8.70
C SER A 144 6.14 -8.34 -7.46
N VAL A 145 6.88 -8.24 -6.34
CA VAL A 145 6.44 -7.78 -5.02
C VAL A 145 5.51 -8.75 -4.30
N ALA A 146 6.10 -9.62 -3.47
CA ALA A 146 5.39 -10.11 -2.31
C ALA A 146 5.00 -8.89 -1.45
N LEU A 147 3.70 -8.64 -1.38
CA LEU A 147 3.12 -7.54 -0.61
C LEU A 147 2.92 -8.01 0.83
N TYR A 148 3.33 -7.19 1.78
CA TYR A 148 3.17 -7.45 3.21
C TYR A 148 2.24 -6.40 3.82
N TRP A 149 1.61 -6.74 4.95
CA TRP A 149 0.92 -5.75 5.76
C TRP A 149 1.93 -4.75 6.40
N PRO A 150 1.60 -3.44 6.51
CA PRO A 150 0.46 -2.75 5.92
C PRO A 150 0.69 -2.26 4.48
N GLY A 151 1.91 -2.42 3.92
CA GLY A 151 2.29 -1.91 2.60
C GLY A 151 1.41 -2.37 1.44
N VAL A 152 0.76 -3.53 1.56
CA VAL A 152 -0.24 -4.02 0.60
C VAL A 152 -1.38 -3.01 0.35
N LEU A 153 -1.75 -2.20 1.35
CA LEU A 153 -2.79 -1.18 1.21
C LEU A 153 -2.39 -0.05 0.24
N ALA A 154 -1.09 0.20 0.09
CA ALA A 154 -0.57 1.28 -0.76
C ALA A 154 -0.36 0.86 -2.22
N HIS A 155 -0.53 -0.43 -2.52
CA HIS A 155 -0.19 -0.99 -3.81
C HIS A 155 -1.04 -0.43 -4.95
N ALA A 156 -0.39 0.22 -5.92
CA ALA A 156 -1.09 0.99 -6.96
C ALA A 156 -2.02 0.13 -7.83
N CYS A 157 -1.71 -1.15 -8.05
CA CYS A 157 -2.56 -2.03 -8.85
C CYS A 157 -3.89 -2.37 -8.19
N LEU A 158 -4.04 -2.13 -6.87
CA LEU A 158 -5.30 -2.27 -6.14
C LEU A 158 -6.20 -1.04 -6.25
N ARG A 159 -5.74 0.01 -6.94
CA ARG A 159 -6.56 1.16 -7.33
C ARG A 159 -7.22 0.84 -8.67
N GLY A 160 -8.52 0.59 -8.65
CA GLY A 160 -9.28 0.24 -9.84
C GLY A 160 -10.74 0.68 -9.75
N VAL A 161 -11.37 0.90 -10.89
CA VAL A 161 -12.83 1.04 -10.94
C VAL A 161 -13.40 -0.38 -10.94
N SER A 162 -14.03 -0.74 -9.83
CA SER A 162 -14.91 -1.90 -9.78
C SER A 162 -16.32 -1.35 -9.66
N TYR A 163 -17.16 -1.69 -10.64
CA TYR A 163 -18.57 -1.40 -10.58
C TYR A 163 -19.27 -2.61 -9.97
N SER A 164 -20.06 -2.38 -8.93
CA SER A 164 -21.09 -3.33 -8.56
C SER A 164 -22.46 -2.83 -9.04
N GLU A 165 -23.32 -3.76 -9.45
CA GLU A 165 -24.74 -3.46 -9.66
C GLU A 165 -25.38 -2.92 -8.36
N ASP A 166 -24.83 -3.29 -7.20
CA ASP A 166 -25.29 -2.85 -5.88
C ASP A 166 -24.78 -1.45 -5.49
N ASP A 167 -23.93 -0.82 -6.30
CA ASP A 167 -23.43 0.52 -5.98
C ASP A 167 -24.55 1.57 -6.07
N ASP A 168 -24.65 2.45 -5.07
CA ASP A 168 -25.65 3.52 -5.08
C ASP A 168 -25.32 4.64 -6.10
N ALA A 169 -26.31 5.52 -6.32
CA ALA A 169 -26.19 6.62 -7.27
C ALA A 169 -25.00 7.57 -7.00
N TYR A 170 -24.62 7.76 -5.73
CA TYR A 170 -23.50 8.62 -5.36
C TYR A 170 -22.17 7.96 -5.74
N LYS A 171 -21.96 6.70 -5.35
CA LYS A 171 -20.73 5.98 -5.68
C LYS A 171 -20.57 5.83 -7.19
N ARG A 172 -21.65 5.53 -7.93
CA ARG A 172 -21.64 5.51 -9.40
C ARG A 172 -21.25 6.86 -10.00
N PHE A 173 -21.79 7.96 -9.47
CA PHE A 173 -21.44 9.31 -9.88
C PHE A 173 -19.95 9.62 -9.67
N ILE A 174 -19.40 9.30 -8.48
CA ILE A 174 -17.97 9.47 -8.17
C ILE A 174 -17.12 8.66 -9.16
N CYS A 175 -17.43 7.38 -9.35
CA CYS A 175 -16.73 6.53 -10.31
C CYS A 175 -16.76 7.15 -11.72
N GLN A 176 -17.93 7.56 -12.21
CA GLN A 176 -18.10 8.19 -13.53
C GLN A 176 -17.21 9.43 -13.69
N LYS A 177 -17.19 10.32 -12.68
CA LYS A 177 -16.34 11.51 -12.70
C LYS A 177 -14.86 11.14 -12.75
N MET A 178 -14.42 10.13 -12.00
CA MET A 178 -13.03 9.67 -12.01
C MET A 178 -12.60 9.10 -13.37
N MET A 179 -13.44 8.33 -14.05
CA MET A 179 -13.09 7.79 -15.39
C MET A 179 -13.06 8.86 -16.48
N SER A 180 -13.96 9.85 -16.42
CA SER A 180 -14.07 10.88 -17.47
C SER A 180 -12.80 11.71 -17.69
N ARG A 181 -11.92 11.76 -16.69
CA ARG A 181 -10.72 12.59 -16.69
C ARG A 181 -9.41 11.81 -16.86
N GLN A 182 -9.48 10.55 -17.29
CA GLN A 182 -8.31 9.68 -17.43
C GLN A 182 -7.50 9.57 -16.12
N TYR A 183 -8.13 9.76 -14.96
CA TYR A 183 -7.47 9.62 -13.66
C TYR A 183 -7.23 8.16 -13.33
N ASN A 184 -6.23 7.55 -13.97
CA ASN A 184 -5.85 6.17 -13.71
C ASN A 184 -5.42 5.91 -12.24
N THR A 185 -5.13 6.94 -11.44
CA THR A 185 -4.70 6.83 -10.03
C THR A 185 -5.75 7.19 -8.99
N ALA A 186 -6.86 7.81 -9.37
CA ALA A 186 -7.86 8.33 -8.42
C ALA A 186 -8.94 7.30 -8.06
N MET A 187 -8.61 6.01 -8.12
CA MET A 187 -9.58 4.92 -8.10
C MET A 187 -9.71 4.30 -6.70
N LEU A 188 -10.82 3.60 -6.49
CA LEU A 188 -11.15 2.91 -5.25
C LEU A 188 -10.22 1.72 -4.99
N TRP A 189 -9.90 1.48 -3.72
CA TRP A 189 -9.23 0.28 -3.28
C TRP A 189 -10.13 -0.95 -3.43
N ASN A 190 -9.63 -1.98 -4.11
CA ASN A 190 -10.32 -3.26 -4.22
C ASN A 190 -9.34 -4.43 -4.14
N LEU A 191 -9.89 -5.61 -3.86
CA LEU A 191 -9.14 -6.85 -3.67
C LEU A 191 -9.12 -7.75 -4.92
N ASP A 192 -9.74 -7.34 -6.02
CA ASP A 192 -10.01 -8.20 -7.19
C ASP A 192 -8.72 -8.76 -7.83
N ARG A 193 -7.61 -8.05 -7.62
CA ARG A 193 -6.29 -8.41 -8.15
C ARG A 193 -5.37 -9.05 -7.11
N LEU A 194 -5.84 -9.23 -5.88
CA LEU A 194 -5.03 -9.71 -4.78
C LEU A 194 -5.29 -11.19 -4.51
N LYS A 195 -4.22 -11.97 -4.36
CA LYS A 195 -4.27 -13.36 -3.93
C LYS A 195 -3.39 -13.54 -2.70
N VAL A 196 -3.81 -14.42 -1.79
CA VAL A 196 -2.99 -14.79 -0.64
C VAL A 196 -1.90 -15.75 -1.11
N ALA A 197 -0.66 -15.44 -0.79
CA ALA A 197 0.48 -16.32 -1.02
C ALA A 197 0.46 -17.45 0.01
N GLU A 198 0.65 -18.70 -0.39
CA GLU A 198 0.98 -19.74 0.59
C GLU A 198 2.39 -19.51 1.16
N PRO A 199 2.62 -19.79 2.46
CA PRO A 199 3.95 -19.76 3.03
C PRO A 199 4.82 -20.81 2.33
N SER A 200 5.83 -20.38 1.59
CA SER A 200 6.76 -21.29 0.94
C SER A 200 7.70 -21.92 1.96
N ASP A 201 8.25 -23.09 1.63
CA ASP A 201 9.30 -23.72 2.43
C ASP A 201 10.54 -22.83 2.52
N ALA A 202 10.83 -22.06 1.46
CA ALA A 202 11.88 -21.04 1.46
C ALA A 202 11.62 -19.95 2.50
N ALA A 203 10.38 -19.44 2.61
CA ALA A 203 10.01 -18.49 3.64
C ALA A 203 10.27 -19.04 5.05
N LYS A 204 9.84 -20.28 5.29
CA LYS A 204 10.03 -20.95 6.58
C LYS A 204 11.51 -21.13 6.92
N VAL A 205 12.32 -21.60 5.97
CA VAL A 205 13.76 -21.79 6.17
C VAL A 205 14.48 -20.47 6.44
N VAL A 206 14.14 -19.40 5.72
CA VAL A 206 14.75 -18.08 5.97
C VAL A 206 14.42 -17.57 7.38
N ILE A 207 13.17 -17.71 7.83
CA ILE A 207 12.76 -17.29 9.18
C ILE A 207 13.46 -18.15 10.25
N GLN A 208 13.52 -19.47 10.05
CA GLN A 208 14.23 -20.39 10.94
C GLN A 208 15.74 -20.10 11.01
N LEU A 209 16.37 -19.76 9.88
CA LEU A 209 17.77 -19.35 9.81
C LEU A 209 18.04 -18.09 10.65
N CYS A 210 17.03 -17.23 10.85
CA CYS A 210 17.09 -16.07 11.72
C CYS A 210 16.79 -16.41 13.20
N GLY A 211 16.68 -17.69 13.55
CA GLY A 211 16.40 -18.17 14.91
C GLY A 211 14.95 -17.95 15.35
N LYS A 212 14.02 -17.84 14.39
CA LYS A 212 12.60 -17.51 14.63
C LYS A 212 11.68 -18.66 14.21
N ASP A 213 10.48 -18.71 14.81
CA ASP A 213 9.46 -19.70 14.49
C ASP A 213 8.50 -19.15 13.42
N PRO A 214 8.46 -19.70 12.19
CA PRO A 214 7.66 -19.17 11.09
C PRO A 214 6.14 -19.18 11.33
N GLU A 215 5.66 -19.96 12.30
CA GLU A 215 4.22 -20.06 12.61
C GLU A 215 3.70 -18.91 13.49
N VAL A 216 4.58 -18.25 14.24
CA VAL A 216 4.20 -17.18 15.18
C VAL A 216 4.98 -15.88 15.00
N THR A 217 6.09 -15.92 14.26
CA THR A 217 6.96 -14.75 14.11
C THR A 217 6.29 -13.71 13.25
N THR A 218 6.25 -12.48 13.77
CA THR A 218 5.69 -11.32 13.07
C THR A 218 6.69 -10.65 12.13
N VAL A 219 6.16 -9.89 11.18
CA VAL A 219 6.91 -9.00 10.29
C VAL A 219 7.71 -7.97 11.09
N GLU A 220 7.15 -7.44 12.17
CA GLU A 220 7.82 -6.46 13.04
C GLU A 220 9.03 -7.09 13.73
N GLU A 221 8.88 -8.28 14.31
CA GLU A 221 10.00 -9.01 14.93
C GLU A 221 11.11 -9.29 13.93
N MET A 222 10.79 -9.71 12.70
CA MET A 222 11.80 -9.94 11.67
C MET A 222 12.48 -8.64 11.21
N ASN A 223 11.78 -7.50 11.20
CA ASN A 223 12.39 -6.20 10.89
C ASN A 223 13.34 -5.75 11.99
N ALA A 224 12.96 -5.95 13.25
CA ALA A 224 13.76 -5.56 14.40
C ALA A 224 15.11 -6.29 14.45
N LEU A 225 15.20 -7.49 13.89
CA LEU A 225 16.46 -8.22 13.77
C LEU A 225 17.48 -7.53 12.83
N ASN A 226 16.99 -6.73 11.86
CA ASN A 226 17.81 -6.07 10.82
C ASN A 226 18.84 -7.02 10.17
N VAL A 227 18.46 -8.29 9.99
CA VAL A 227 19.32 -9.34 9.47
C VAL A 227 19.48 -9.22 7.96
N MET A 228 20.72 -9.40 7.52
CA MET A 228 21.07 -9.54 6.11
C MET A 228 21.53 -10.98 5.86
N LEU A 229 21.15 -11.50 4.70
CA LEU A 229 21.42 -12.86 4.26
C LEU A 229 22.31 -12.83 3.04
N VAL A 230 23.30 -13.70 3.00
CA VAL A 230 24.25 -13.83 1.89
C VAL A 230 24.01 -15.16 1.18
N ARG A 231 23.88 -15.10 -0.14
CA ARG A 231 23.83 -16.28 -1.01
C ARG A 231 25.24 -16.75 -1.35
N GLY A 232 25.39 -18.01 -1.76
CA GLY A 232 26.69 -18.61 -2.12
C GLY A 232 27.51 -17.88 -3.19
N ASP A 233 26.91 -16.98 -3.99
CA ASP A 233 27.59 -16.14 -4.99
C ASP A 233 27.95 -14.74 -4.47
N GLY A 234 27.76 -14.49 -3.17
CA GLY A 234 28.10 -13.24 -2.50
C GLY A 234 27.05 -12.14 -2.59
N GLU A 235 25.90 -12.40 -3.20
CA GLU A 235 24.77 -11.46 -3.17
C GLU A 235 24.19 -11.36 -1.75
N ILE A 236 23.98 -10.13 -1.27
CA ILE A 236 23.42 -9.85 0.06
C ILE A 236 22.01 -9.25 -0.07
N ARG A 237 21.08 -9.76 0.75
CA ARG A 237 19.66 -9.41 0.71
C ARG A 237 19.09 -9.31 2.12
N THR A 238 18.05 -8.51 2.30
CA THR A 238 17.23 -8.61 3.52
C THR A 238 16.39 -9.88 3.49
N TRP A 239 15.88 -10.31 4.65
CA TRP A 239 15.06 -11.53 4.76
C TRP A 239 13.88 -11.54 3.77
N ARG A 240 13.14 -10.43 3.64
CA ARG A 240 12.02 -10.34 2.68
C ARG A 240 12.44 -10.56 1.23
N ASN A 241 13.60 -10.02 0.87
CA ASN A 241 14.09 -10.09 -0.51
C ASN A 241 14.71 -11.46 -0.82
N ALA A 242 15.29 -12.13 0.18
CA ALA A 242 15.70 -13.54 0.09
C ALA A 242 14.51 -14.47 -0.14
N ILE A 243 13.43 -14.31 0.64
CA ILE A 243 12.19 -15.09 0.46
C ILE A 243 11.59 -14.85 -0.92
N LEU A 244 11.47 -13.57 -1.32
CA LEU A 244 10.96 -13.22 -2.65
C LEU A 244 11.79 -13.85 -3.76
N PHE A 245 13.13 -13.83 -3.62
CA PHE A 245 14.02 -14.41 -4.62
C PHE A 245 13.78 -15.91 -4.79
N ASP A 246 13.76 -16.67 -3.70
CA ASP A 246 13.59 -18.12 -3.72
C ASP A 246 12.21 -18.52 -4.28
N ASP A 247 11.16 -17.76 -3.93
CA ASP A 247 9.80 -18.01 -4.42
C ASP A 247 9.66 -17.78 -5.92
N THR A 248 10.14 -16.63 -6.41
CA THR A 248 10.08 -16.30 -7.83
C THR A 248 10.79 -17.35 -8.68
N HIS A 249 11.93 -17.87 -8.19
CA HIS A 249 12.72 -18.85 -8.92
C HIS A 249 12.42 -20.31 -8.54
N ARG A 250 11.41 -20.54 -7.67
CA ARG A 250 10.97 -21.85 -7.20
C ARG A 250 12.11 -22.76 -6.75
N HIS A 251 13.13 -22.20 -6.10
CA HIS A 251 14.26 -22.96 -5.55
C HIS A 251 14.68 -22.40 -4.20
N MET A 252 15.23 -23.26 -3.35
CA MET A 252 15.75 -22.87 -2.05
C MET A 252 17.24 -22.56 -2.19
N SER A 253 17.59 -21.27 -2.13
CA SER A 253 18.99 -20.88 -2.12
C SER A 253 19.65 -21.28 -0.81
N LYS A 254 20.96 -21.54 -0.86
CA LYS A 254 21.78 -21.72 0.34
C LYS A 254 22.09 -20.34 0.92
N TRP A 255 21.18 -19.85 1.76
CA TRP A 255 21.37 -18.62 2.54
C TRP A 255 22.22 -18.88 3.78
N ARG A 256 23.03 -17.90 4.15
CA ARG A 256 23.65 -17.77 5.47
C ARG A 256 23.43 -16.37 6.01
N LEU A 257 23.55 -16.19 7.32
CA LEU A 257 23.64 -14.86 7.91
C LEU A 257 24.89 -14.13 7.38
N ALA A 258 24.74 -12.85 7.09
CA ALA A 258 25.86 -11.98 6.74
C ALA A 258 26.81 -11.83 7.94
N ALA A 259 28.11 -11.82 7.67
CA ALA A 259 29.10 -11.49 8.68
C ALA A 259 29.05 -9.98 9.02
N PRO A 260 29.53 -9.54 10.20
CA PRO A 260 29.42 -8.14 10.63
C PRO A 260 30.03 -7.13 9.66
N ASP A 261 31.16 -7.47 9.03
CA ASP A 261 31.82 -6.66 7.99
C ASP A 261 30.96 -6.53 6.73
N GLN A 262 30.27 -7.59 6.33
CA GLN A 262 29.34 -7.59 5.20
C GLN A 262 28.09 -6.75 5.48
N VAL A 263 27.59 -6.77 6.72
CA VAL A 263 26.47 -5.91 7.15
C VAL A 263 26.90 -4.45 7.13
N ALA A 264 28.07 -4.11 7.66
CA ALA A 264 28.60 -2.75 7.63
C ALA A 264 28.76 -2.24 6.19
N ALA A 265 29.38 -3.03 5.31
CA ALA A 265 29.53 -2.67 3.90
C ALA A 265 28.19 -2.52 3.17
N ALA A 266 27.17 -3.30 3.55
CA ALA A 266 25.82 -3.14 3.01
C ALA A 266 25.16 -1.84 3.51
N GLN A 267 25.32 -1.52 4.80
CA GLN A 267 24.79 -0.30 5.40
C GLN A 267 25.36 0.97 4.77
N GLU A 268 26.66 0.99 4.46
CA GLU A 268 27.32 2.11 3.76
C GLU A 268 26.71 2.38 2.38
N ARG A 269 26.16 1.34 1.73
CA ARG A 269 25.54 1.45 0.40
C ARG A 269 24.05 1.75 0.41
N LEU A 270 23.38 1.62 1.56
CA LEU A 270 21.93 1.85 1.64
C LEU A 270 21.50 3.24 1.14
N PRO A 271 22.19 4.35 1.46
CA PRO A 271 21.79 5.67 0.96
C PRO A 271 21.84 5.77 -0.58
N GLU A 272 22.84 5.15 -1.21
CA GLU A 272 22.96 5.12 -2.68
C GLU A 272 21.80 4.32 -3.30
N ILE A 273 21.50 3.15 -2.74
CA ILE A 273 20.40 2.29 -3.20
C ILE A 273 19.06 3.01 -3.01
N GLU A 274 18.86 3.66 -1.86
CA GLU A 274 17.68 4.47 -1.59
C GLU A 274 17.52 5.56 -2.65
N MET A 275 18.61 6.29 -2.95
CA MET A 275 18.63 7.35 -3.96
C MET A 275 18.28 6.81 -5.36
N GLN A 276 18.82 5.66 -5.74
CA GLN A 276 18.55 4.99 -7.03
C GLN A 276 17.11 4.46 -7.13
N ARG A 277 16.52 4.05 -6.00
CA ARG A 277 15.14 3.54 -5.92
C ARG A 277 14.11 4.64 -5.72
N SER A 278 14.57 5.83 -5.31
CA SER A 278 13.72 7.00 -5.14
C SER A 278 13.15 7.46 -6.46
N ARG A 279 12.04 8.16 -6.33
CA ARG A 279 11.29 8.81 -7.39
C ARG A 279 11.29 10.30 -7.10
N TYR A 280 11.24 11.08 -8.15
CA TYR A 280 11.30 12.53 -8.03
C TYR A 280 10.05 13.13 -8.62
N ILE A 281 9.51 14.13 -7.92
CA ILE A 281 8.40 14.95 -8.38
C ILE A 281 8.85 16.41 -8.40
N CYS A 282 8.50 17.18 -9.43
CA CYS A 282 8.74 18.62 -9.41
C CYS A 282 7.64 19.33 -8.63
N THR A 283 8.00 20.04 -7.57
CA THR A 283 7.08 20.79 -6.70
C THR A 283 6.47 22.00 -7.38
N SER A 284 7.13 22.57 -8.39
CA SER A 284 6.64 23.73 -9.14
C SER A 284 5.75 23.35 -10.34
N CYS A 285 5.84 22.12 -10.84
CA CYS A 285 5.12 21.65 -12.03
C CYS A 285 3.96 20.70 -11.70
N LEU A 286 3.50 20.66 -10.43
CA LEU A 286 2.49 19.73 -9.90
C LEU A 286 1.10 19.78 -10.59
N THR A 287 0.97 20.43 -11.74
CA THR A 287 -0.29 20.66 -12.46
C THR A 287 -0.71 19.53 -13.40
N THR A 288 0.09 18.47 -13.59
CA THR A 288 -0.27 17.36 -14.51
C THR A 288 -0.20 16.00 -13.84
N LEU A 289 -1.39 15.43 -13.59
CA LEU A 289 -1.73 14.01 -13.44
C LEU A 289 -0.63 13.11 -12.84
N TRP A 290 -0.79 12.86 -11.55
CA TRP A 290 0.03 12.07 -10.61
C TRP A 290 0.68 10.76 -11.09
N ARG A 291 0.28 10.17 -12.22
CA ARG A 291 0.84 8.88 -12.69
C ARG A 291 2.11 9.05 -13.52
N ASP A 292 2.28 10.18 -14.21
CA ASP A 292 3.43 10.43 -15.09
C ASP A 292 4.49 11.36 -14.47
N ALA A 293 4.20 11.91 -13.28
CA ALA A 293 5.09 12.84 -12.57
C ALA A 293 6.19 12.13 -11.75
N TRP A 294 6.20 10.79 -11.73
CA TRP A 294 7.15 9.99 -10.96
C TRP A 294 8.36 9.67 -11.83
N TRP A 295 9.33 10.57 -11.80
CA TRP A 295 10.51 10.44 -12.63
C TRP A 295 11.56 9.57 -11.97
N TRP A 296 12.23 8.75 -12.78
CA TRP A 296 13.51 8.17 -12.41
C TRP A 296 14.58 9.26 -12.37
N TYR A 297 15.76 8.89 -11.87
CA TYR A 297 16.93 9.77 -11.77
C TYR A 297 17.15 10.62 -13.03
N ASP A 298 17.26 9.99 -14.20
CA ASP A 298 17.57 10.67 -15.46
C ASP A 298 16.42 11.57 -15.94
N ASP A 299 15.18 11.08 -15.82
CA ASP A 299 13.96 11.80 -16.20
C ASP A 299 13.79 13.08 -15.37
N ALA A 300 14.14 13.04 -14.08
CA ALA A 300 13.99 14.17 -13.17
C ALA A 300 14.99 15.28 -13.51
N LEU A 301 16.24 14.91 -13.78
CA LEU A 301 17.25 15.84 -14.24
C LEU A 301 16.88 16.41 -15.61
N GLN A 302 16.43 15.57 -16.54
CA GLN A 302 15.97 16.03 -17.85
C GLN A 302 14.80 17.01 -17.75
N HIS A 303 13.82 16.74 -16.87
CA HIS A 303 12.72 17.65 -16.59
C HIS A 303 13.22 19.03 -16.13
N LEU A 304 14.16 19.05 -15.17
CA LEU A 304 14.76 20.29 -14.68
C LEU A 304 15.45 21.10 -15.79
N ARG A 305 16.15 20.43 -16.72
CA ARG A 305 16.75 21.11 -17.89
C ARG A 305 15.69 21.72 -18.79
N LEU A 306 14.72 20.91 -19.20
CA LEU A 306 13.76 21.29 -20.25
C LEU A 306 12.69 22.28 -19.76
N LYS A 307 12.22 22.14 -18.51
CA LYS A 307 11.11 22.94 -17.97
C LYS A 307 11.56 24.12 -17.13
N HIS A 308 12.74 24.04 -16.53
CA HIS A 308 13.26 25.09 -15.65
C HIS A 308 14.55 25.74 -16.16
N GLY A 309 15.06 25.34 -17.32
CA GLY A 309 16.23 25.96 -17.96
C GLY A 309 17.53 25.78 -17.17
N LEU A 310 17.61 24.76 -16.31
CA LEU A 310 18.79 24.49 -15.50
C LEU A 310 19.83 23.75 -16.35
N GLU A 311 21.00 24.34 -16.56
CA GLU A 311 22.06 23.75 -17.39
C GLU A 311 22.67 22.50 -16.73
N PHE A 312 22.92 22.58 -15.41
CA PHE A 312 23.53 21.52 -14.60
C PHE A 312 22.66 21.20 -13.37
N PRO A 313 21.46 20.60 -13.56
CA PRO A 313 20.59 20.29 -12.43
C PRO A 313 21.18 19.18 -11.56
N THR A 314 20.84 19.22 -10.28
CA THR A 314 21.13 18.16 -9.30
C THR A 314 19.83 17.62 -8.71
N LEU A 315 19.85 16.41 -8.15
CA LEU A 315 18.66 15.83 -7.50
C LEU A 315 18.25 16.56 -6.23
N ASP A 316 19.19 17.23 -5.57
CA ASP A 316 18.96 18.03 -4.36
C ASP A 316 18.42 19.44 -4.69
N HIS A 317 18.11 19.70 -5.97
CA HIS A 317 17.54 20.98 -6.37
C HIS A 317 16.18 21.18 -5.71
N LYS A 318 15.92 22.38 -5.15
CA LYS A 318 14.70 22.74 -4.40
C LYS A 318 13.36 22.50 -5.12
N LEU A 319 13.41 22.36 -6.44
CA LEU A 319 12.23 22.07 -7.26
C LEU A 319 11.89 20.59 -7.27
N LEU A 320 12.78 19.69 -6.87
CA LEU A 320 12.51 18.27 -6.76
C LEU A 320 12.23 17.89 -5.32
N ALA A 321 11.17 17.12 -5.12
CA ALA A 321 10.98 16.36 -3.90
C ALA A 321 11.30 14.90 -4.17
N ARG A 322 12.30 14.37 -3.46
CA ARG A 322 12.62 12.95 -3.43
C ARG A 322 11.55 12.21 -2.63
N LYS A 323 11.00 11.14 -3.20
CA LYS A 323 10.03 10.27 -2.54
C LYS A 323 10.30 8.81 -2.89
N LEU A 324 10.21 7.92 -1.91
CA LEU A 324 10.06 6.50 -2.21
C LEU A 324 8.58 6.22 -2.47
N ALA A 325 8.29 5.38 -3.46
CA ALA A 325 6.92 4.93 -3.65
C ALA A 325 6.49 4.12 -2.42
N PRO A 326 5.34 4.45 -1.79
CA PRO A 326 4.86 3.74 -0.61
C PRO A 326 4.73 2.23 -0.79
N ASP A 327 4.49 1.77 -2.02
CA ASP A 327 4.39 0.36 -2.40
C ASP A 327 5.69 -0.23 -2.96
N SER A 328 6.81 0.51 -2.90
CA SER A 328 8.10 -0.02 -3.35
C SER A 328 8.61 -1.11 -2.40
N LEU A 329 9.26 -2.12 -2.98
CA LEU A 329 9.99 -3.14 -2.22
C LEU A 329 10.99 -2.53 -1.24
N PHE A 330 11.62 -1.41 -1.60
CA PHE A 330 12.58 -0.75 -0.73
C PHE A 330 11.93 -0.21 0.54
N VAL A 331 10.76 0.45 0.44
CA VAL A 331 9.97 0.90 1.61
C VAL A 331 9.49 -0.28 2.44
N ALA A 332 9.15 -1.40 1.79
CA ALA A 332 8.84 -2.65 2.47
C ALA A 332 10.09 -3.33 3.08
N GLY A 333 11.28 -2.74 3.02
CA GLY A 333 12.52 -3.31 3.58
C GLY A 333 13.05 -4.52 2.80
N ALA A 334 12.65 -4.70 1.54
CA ALA A 334 13.14 -5.74 0.65
C ALA A 334 14.29 -5.20 -0.22
N ILE A 335 15.52 -5.37 0.26
CA ILE A 335 16.74 -4.80 -0.32
C ILE A 335 17.61 -5.91 -0.91
N LYS A 336 18.25 -5.63 -2.04
CA LYS A 336 19.26 -6.50 -2.67
C LYS A 336 20.48 -5.69 -3.10
N MET A 337 21.68 -6.24 -2.92
CA MET A 337 22.91 -5.66 -3.43
C MET A 337 24.02 -6.71 -3.56
N LYS A 338 25.08 -6.39 -4.30
CA LYS A 338 26.25 -7.25 -4.47
C LYS A 338 27.47 -6.60 -3.83
N LEU A 339 28.16 -7.30 -2.93
CA LEU A 339 29.35 -6.75 -2.29
C LEU A 339 30.57 -6.83 -3.23
N PRO A 340 31.47 -5.83 -3.26
CA PRO A 340 32.58 -5.77 -4.21
C PRO A 340 33.62 -6.89 -4.03
N ASN A 341 33.75 -7.46 -2.82
CA ASN A 341 34.83 -8.40 -2.47
C ASN A 341 34.38 -9.87 -2.31
N SER A 342 33.19 -10.24 -2.80
CA SER A 342 32.62 -11.57 -2.53
C SER A 342 32.97 -12.63 -3.59
N ARG A 343 34.23 -12.69 -4.03
CA ARG A 343 34.70 -13.75 -4.96
C ARG A 343 35.32 -14.93 -4.24
#